data_AF-A0A183GDU4-F1
#
_entry.id   AF-A0A183GDU4-F1
#
_cell.length_a   1.000
_cell.length_b   1.000
_cell.length_c   1.000
_cell.angle_alpha   90.00
_cell.angle_beta   90.00
_cell.angle_gamma   90.00
#
_symmetry.space_group_name_H-M   'P 1'
#
loop_
_entity.id
_entity.type
_entity.pdbx_description
1 polymer ?
#
loop_
_entity_poly.entity_id
_entity_poly.type
_entity_poly.pdbx_seq_one_letter_code
_entity_poly.pdbx_strand_id
1 'polypeptide(L)' 'MVCTTLVGRLLARGIAASSICTITFYDHRRLEARDTGVDLSTVDAIQGREKNVVVLLTTRTDFRM' A
#
# COMPACT_ATOMS: atom_id res chain seq x y z
N MET A 1 5.92 -8.78 2.08
CA MET A 1 4.84 -7.77 1.97
C MET A 1 3.97 -8.14 0.77
N VAL A 2 2.65 -8.19 0.99
CA VAL A 2 1.69 -8.39 -0.10
C VAL A 2 1.81 -7.16 -1.02
N CYS A 3 1.90 -7.37 -2.33
CA CYS A 3 2.05 -6.33 -3.36
C CYS A 3 3.44 -5.68 -3.57
N THR A 4 4.55 -6.10 -2.92
CA THR A 4 5.91 -5.54 -3.24
C THR A 4 6.27 -5.67 -4.71
N THR A 5 5.99 -6.82 -5.30
CA THR A 5 6.26 -7.08 -6.72
C THR A 5 5.47 -6.13 -7.62
N LEU A 6 4.22 -5.80 -7.25
CA LEU A 6 3.40 -4.86 -8.01
C LEU A 6 3.97 -3.44 -7.89
N VAL A 7 4.22 -2.99 -6.65
CA VAL A 7 4.79 -1.66 -6.38
C VAL A 7 6.15 -1.50 -7.06
N GLY A 8 7.03 -2.48 -6.93
CA GLY A 8 8.35 -2.48 -7.58
C GLY A 8 8.25 -2.39 -9.11
N ARG A 9 7.28 -3.07 -9.73
CA ARG A 9 7.04 -2.96 -11.18
C ARG A 9 6.50 -1.61 -11.60
N LEU A 10 5.69 -0.94 -10.76
CA LEU A 10 5.21 0.42 -11.02
C LEU A 10 6.36 1.42 -10.94
N LEU A 11 7.20 1.32 -9.91
CA LEU A 11 8.41 2.14 -9.76
C LEU A 11 9.37 1.94 -10.94
N ALA A 12 9.60 0.70 -11.37
CA ALA A 12 10.45 0.37 -12.52
C ALA A 12 9.92 0.94 -13.85
N ARG A 13 8.63 1.29 -13.93
CA ARG A 13 8.02 1.97 -15.09
C ARG A 13 8.06 3.50 -14.98
N GLY A 14 8.77 4.04 -13.99
CA GLY A 14 8.94 5.48 -13.80
C GLY A 14 7.82 6.17 -13.03
N ILE A 15 6.90 5.42 -12.42
CA ILE A 15 5.85 6.00 -11.58
C ILE A 15 6.50 6.41 -10.25
N ALA A 16 6.42 7.70 -9.91
CA ALA A 16 7.01 8.21 -8.68
C ALA A 16 6.34 7.59 -7.46
N ALA A 17 7.12 7.19 -6.45
CA ALA A 17 6.62 6.64 -5.20
C ALA A 17 5.58 7.56 -4.53
N SER A 18 5.80 8.87 -4.58
CA SER A 18 4.87 9.89 -4.07
C SER A 18 3.51 9.92 -4.76
N SER A 19 3.38 9.32 -5.95
CA SER A 19 2.11 9.22 -6.69
C SER A 19 1.35 7.91 -6.45
N ILE A 20 1.97 6.98 -5.71
CA ILE A 20 1.40 5.68 -5.34
C ILE A 20 0.98 5.75 -3.88
N CYS A 21 -0.20 5.24 -3.56
CA CYS A 21 -0.62 5.01 -2.19
C CYS A 21 -1.09 3.57 -2.03
N THR A 22 -0.65 2.93 -0.96
CA THR A 22 -1.12 1.60 -0.58
C THR A 22 -2.11 1.74 0.56
N ILE A 23 -3.32 1.22 0.41
CA ILE A 23 -4.39 1.30 1.41
C ILE A 23 -4.70 -0.08 1.95
N THR A 24 -4.79 -0.22 3.27
CA THR A 24 -5.26 -1.46 3.94
C THR A 24 -6.48 -1.19 4.80
N PHE A 25 -7.42 -2.14 4.83
CA PHE A 25 -8.56 -2.13 5.76
C PHE A 25 -8.23 -2.72 7.14
N TYR A 26 -7.12 -3.45 7.26
CA TYR A 26 -6.75 -4.19 8.45
C TYR A 26 -5.41 -3.69 9.04
N ASP A 27 -5.20 -3.96 10.34
CA ASP A 27 -4.09 -3.40 11.13
C ASP A 27 -2.73 -3.52 10.42
N HIS A 28 -2.12 -2.35 10.23
CA HIS A 28 -0.90 -2.10 9.46
C HIS A 28 0.37 -2.53 10.20
N ARG A 29 0.30 -2.82 11.51
CA ARG A 29 1.47 -3.16 12.36
C ARG A 29 2.29 -4.36 11.89
N ARG A 30 1.76 -5.24 11.03
CA ARG A 30 2.50 -6.38 10.44
C ARG A 30 2.90 -6.17 8.98
N LEU A 31 2.41 -5.10 8.36
CA LEU A 31 2.73 -4.70 6.99
C LEU A 31 3.84 -3.65 6.95
N GLU A 32 4.57 -3.46 8.06
CA GLU A 32 5.79 -2.65 8.21
C GLU A 32 6.49 -2.49 6.85
N ALA A 33 6.21 -1.35 6.22
CA ALA A 33 6.66 -0.98 4.91
C ALA A 33 8.18 -0.73 4.99
N ARG A 34 8.95 -1.82 5.00
CA ARG A 34 10.40 -1.72 4.85
C ARG A 34 10.74 -1.76 3.35
N ASP A 35 11.45 -0.71 2.95
CA ASP A 35 12.29 -0.58 1.74
C ASP A 35 11.71 -0.09 0.40
N THR A 36 10.43 0.25 0.24
CA THR A 36 9.97 0.84 -1.05
C THR A 36 9.72 2.35 -1.05
N GLY A 37 9.72 3.02 0.11
CA GLY A 37 9.43 4.47 0.21
C GLY A 37 8.01 4.87 -0.25
N VAL A 38 7.09 3.90 -0.30
CA VAL A 38 5.68 4.09 -0.67
C VAL A 38 4.84 4.10 0.60
N ASP A 39 3.99 5.11 0.72
CA ASP A 39 3.12 5.28 1.89
C ASP A 39 2.11 4.12 2.00
N LEU A 40 2.06 3.53 3.20
CA LEU A 40 0.99 2.64 3.64
C LEU A 40 0.04 3.44 4.52
N SER A 41 -1.22 3.55 4.12
CA SER A 41 -2.26 4.27 4.85
C SER A 41 -3.47 3.38 5.13
N THR A 42 -4.26 3.76 6.13
CA THR A 42 -5.63 3.24 6.30
C THR A 42 -6.61 4.13 5.56
N VAL A 43 -7.81 3.61 5.29
CA VAL A 43 -8.88 4.37 4.63
C VAL A 43 -9.17 5.68 5.37
N ASP A 44 -9.24 5.64 6.70
CA ASP A 44 -9.53 6.81 7.53
C ASP A 44 -8.46 7.90 7.40
N ALA A 45 -7.20 7.53 7.19
CA ALA A 45 -6.09 8.46 7.08
C ALA A 45 -5.97 9.14 5.70
N ILE A 46 -6.58 8.55 4.66
CA ILE A 46 -6.44 9.00 3.26
C ILE A 46 -7.73 9.58 2.69
N GLN A 47 -8.85 9.54 3.44
CA GLN A 47 -10.14 10.06 2.99
C GLN A 47 -10.04 11.51 2.51
N GLY A 48 -10.59 11.80 1.32
CA GLY A 48 -10.55 13.12 0.70
C GLY A 48 -9.23 13.49 0.01
N ARG A 49 -8.26 12.56 -0.07
CA ARG A 49 -7.03 12.75 -0.84
C ARG A 49 -7.08 11.97 -2.16
N GLU A 50 -6.40 12.50 -3.17
CA GLU A 50 -6.28 11.90 -4.50
C GLU A 50 -4.84 11.43 -4.76
N LYS A 51 -4.70 10.27 -5.43
CA LYS A 51 -3.44 9.72 -5.90
C LYS A 51 -3.62 9.11 -7.29
N ASN A 52 -2.58 9.23 -8.12
CA ASN A 52 -2.59 8.68 -9.48
C ASN A 52 -2.73 7.15 -9.48
N VAL A 53 -2.14 6.47 -8.50
CA VAL A 53 -2.25 5.02 -8.35
C VAL A 53 -2.59 4.67 -6.91
N VAL A 54 -3.64 3.86 -6.74
CA VAL A 54 -4.07 3.31 -5.45
C VAL A 54 -3.96 1.81 -5.50
N VAL A 55 -3.19 1.22 -4.59
CA VAL A 55 -3.10 -0.22 -4.37
C VAL A 55 -3.91 -0.57 -3.13
N LEU A 56 -5.05 -1.23 -3.30
CA LEU A 56 -5.94 -1.57 -2.19
C LEU A 56 -5.72 -3.02 -1.73
N LEU A 57 -5.35 -3.20 -0.46
CA LEU A 57 -5.30 -4.50 0.19
C LEU A 57 -6.64 -4.80 0.87
N THR A 58 -7.38 -5.73 0.27
CA THR A 58 -8.68 -6.20 0.79
C THR A 58 -8.56 -7.40 1.72
N THR A 59 -7.37 -8.00 1.83
CA THR A 59 -7.18 -9.28 2.50
C THR A 59 -6.90 -9.11 3.99
N ARG A 60 -7.70 -9.78 4.84
CA ARG A 60 -7.36 -9.98 6.24
C ARG A 60 -6.31 -11.08 6.34
N THR A 61 -5.08 -10.73 6.67
CA THR A 61 -3.97 -11.69 6.79
C THR A 61 -3.94 -12.42 8.14
N ASP A 62 -4.76 -11.99 9.10
CA ASP A 62 -5.12 -12.74 10.31
C ASP A 62 -6.34 -13.65 10.03
N PHE A 63 -6.08 -14.78 9.39
CA PHE A 63 -6.91 -15.97 9.55
C PHE A 63 -6.14 -16.92 10.47
N ARG A 64 -6.35 -16.82 11.78
CA ARG A 64 -6.08 -17.96 12.67
C ARG A 64 -7.23 -18.96 12.54
N MET A 65 -6.95 -20.11 11.93
CA MET A 65 -7.73 -21.34 12.13
C MET A 65 -7.44 -21.91 13.52
#